data_AF-A0A9E6F809-F1
#
_entry.id   AF-A0A9E6F809-F1
#
_cell.length_a   1.000
_cell.length_b   1.000
_cell.length_c   1.000
_cell.angle_alpha   90.00
_cell.angle_beta   90.00
_cell.angle_gamma   90.00
#
_symmetry.space_group_name_H-M   'P 1'
#
loop_
_entity.id
_entity.type
_entity.pdbx_description
1 polymer ?
#
loop_
_entity_poly.entity_id
_entity_poly.type
_entity_poly.pdbx_seq_one_letter_code
_entity_poly.pdbx_strand_id
1 'polypeptide(L)' 'PLAMYLADIYTVTANLAGVPAISVPIGKTKEGKAIGLQLIGKPYDEALLFGVSKEVEVI' A
#
# COMPACT_ATOMS: atom_id res chain seq x y z
N PRO A 1 -20.45 1.31 2.81
CA PRO A 1 -20.36 1.94 1.47
C PRO A 1 -19.24 3.00 1.36
N LEU A 2 -19.09 3.93 2.32
CA LEU A 2 -18.07 4.99 2.27
C LEU A 2 -16.62 4.45 2.31
N ALA A 3 -16.38 3.42 3.12
CA ALA A 3 -15.05 2.78 3.22
C ALA A 3 -14.56 2.20 1.88
N MET A 4 -15.48 1.75 1.01
CA MET A 4 -15.14 1.25 -0.33
C MET A 4 -14.66 2.40 -1.24
N TYR A 5 -15.34 3.55 -1.21
CA TYR A 5 -14.91 4.73 -1.97
C TYR A 5 -13.56 5.29 -1.50
N LEU A 6 -13.30 5.25 -0.18
CA LEU A 6 -12.03 5.68 0.37
C LEU A 6 -10.88 4.77 -0.10
N ALA A 7 -11.11 3.46 -0.22
CA ALA A 7 -10.12 2.53 -0.75
C ALA A 7 -9.69 2.90 -2.18
N ASP A 8 -10.65 3.28 -3.05
CA ASP A 8 -10.35 3.74 -4.40
C ASP A 8 -9.56 5.08 -4.38
N ILE A 9 -9.96 6.04 -3.54
CA ILE A 9 -9.26 7.33 -3.43
C ILE A 9 -7.78 7.16 -3.05
N TYR A 10 -7.47 6.24 -2.13
CA TYR A 10 -6.10 6.00 -1.69
C TYR A 10 -5.24 5.20 -2.68
N THR A 11 -5.84 4.57 -3.69
CA THR A 11 -5.13 3.68 -4.63
C THR A 11 -5.10 4.21 -6.07
N VAL A 12 -6.12 4.95 -6.51
CA VAL A 12 -6.25 5.46 -7.89
C VAL A 12 -5.17 6.49 -8.24
N THR A 13 -4.69 7.26 -7.25
CA THR A 13 -3.70 8.33 -7.47
C THR A 13 -2.39 7.82 -8.07
N ALA A 14 -1.93 6.62 -7.66
CA ALA A 14 -0.71 6.00 -8.19
C ALA A 14 -0.84 5.67 -9.68
N ASN A 15 -1.97 5.09 -10.09
CA ASN A 15 -2.25 4.76 -11.49
C ASN A 15 -2.34 6.02 -12.36
N LEU A 16 -3.03 7.06 -11.87
CA LEU A 16 -3.17 8.34 -12.58
C LEU A 16 -1.83 9.08 -12.72
N ALA A 17 -0.97 8.99 -11.71
CA ALA A 17 0.37 9.58 -11.73
C ALA A 17 1.40 8.73 -12.50
N GLY A 18 1.05 7.50 -12.90
CA GLY A 18 1.95 6.59 -13.62
C GLY A 18 3.15 6.13 -12.80
N VAL A 19 2.99 6.02 -11.48
CA VAL A 19 4.07 5.65 -10.55
C VAL A 19 3.82 4.26 -9.95
N PRO A 20 4.89 3.51 -9.63
CA PRO A 20 4.74 2.20 -9.01
C PRO A 20 4.22 2.33 -7.57
N ALA A 21 3.36 1.41 -7.17
CA ALA A 21 2.79 1.39 -5.83
C ALA A 21 2.46 -0.04 -5.39
N ILE A 22 2.48 -0.31 -4.09
CA ILE A 22 2.27 -1.64 -3.50
C ILE A 22 1.58 -1.53 -2.14
N SER A 23 0.68 -2.47 -1.86
CA SER A 23 -0.03 -2.59 -0.59
C SER A 23 0.43 -3.87 0.12
N VAL A 24 0.88 -3.76 1.37
CA VAL A 24 1.35 -4.90 2.19
C VAL A 24 0.69 -4.92 3.56
N PRO A 25 0.45 -6.10 4.16
CA PRO A 25 -0.02 -6.21 5.54
C PRO A 25 1.11 -5.85 6.51
N ILE A 26 0.80 -5.03 7.52
CA ILE A 26 1.77 -4.59 8.55
C ILE A 26 1.34 -4.93 9.98
N GLY A 27 0.27 -5.71 10.12
CA GLY A 27 -0.20 -6.20 11.41
C GLY A 27 -1.72 -6.27 11.51
N LYS A 28 -2.21 -6.33 12.76
CA LYS A 28 -3.64 -6.42 13.08
C LYS A 28 -3.99 -5.44 14.19
N THR A 29 -5.22 -4.93 14.17
CA THR A 29 -5.78 -4.15 15.27
C THR A 29 -6.00 -5.06 16.50
N LYS A 30 -6.25 -4.46 17.67
CA LYS A 30 -6.64 -5.22 18.89
C LYS A 30 -7.89 -6.08 18.69
N GLU A 31 -8.74 -5.73 17.73
CA GLU A 31 -9.95 -6.47 17.35
C GLU A 31 -9.68 -7.52 16.26
N GLY A 32 -8.43 -7.74 15.85
CA GLY A 32 -8.05 -8.75 14.86
C GLY A 32 -8.23 -8.34 13.39
N LYS A 33 -8.58 -7.07 13.10
CA LYS A 33 -8.72 -6.58 11.72
C LYS A 33 -7.34 -6.32 11.11
N ALA A 34 -7.13 -6.73 9.86
CA ALA A 34 -5.86 -6.51 9.16
C ALA A 34 -5.59 -5.01 8.96
N ILE A 35 -4.33 -4.60 9.18
CA ILE A 35 -3.82 -3.26 8.90
C ILE A 35 -2.92 -3.39 7.67
N GLY A 36 -3.25 -2.64 6.61
CA GLY A 36 -2.45 -2.54 5.40
C GLY A 36 -1.70 -1.21 5.33
N LEU A 37 -0.54 -1.22 4.67
CA LEU A 37 0.24 -0.03 4.33
C LEU A 37 0.36 0.08 2.82
N GLN A 38 0.02 1.26 2.28
CA GLN A 38 0.21 1.60 0.88
C GLN A 38 1.52 2.38 0.73
N LEU A 39 2.44 1.84 -0.06
CA LEU A 39 3.70 2.48 -0.45
C LEU A 39 3.60 2.94 -1.90
N ILE A 40 4.14 4.12 -2.21
CA ILE A 40 4.21 4.69 -3.55
C ILE A 40 5.66 5.07 -3.82
N GLY A 41 6.22 4.50 -4.88
CA GLY A 41 7.61 4.68 -5.29
C GLY A 41 7.78 5.77 -6.36
N LYS A 42 9.03 6.08 -6.68
CA LYS A 42 9.38 6.90 -7.84
C LYS A 42 9.24 6.08 -9.13
N PRO A 43 9.06 6.72 -10.30
CA PRO A 43 9.08 6.01 -11.57
C PRO A 43 10.33 5.14 -11.73
N TYR A 44 10.15 3.89 -12.16
CA TYR A 44 11.22 2.91 -12.42
C TYR A 44 12.08 2.50 -11.20
N ASP A 45 11.58 2.73 -9.98
CA ASP A 45 12.28 2.39 -8.73
C ASP A 45 11.62 1.20 -8.00
N GLU A 46 11.14 0.21 -8.77
CA GLU A 46 10.41 -0.95 -8.23
C GLU A 46 11.29 -1.79 -7.31
N ALA A 47 12.60 -1.90 -7.57
CA ALA A 47 13.52 -2.69 -6.75
C ALA A 47 13.60 -2.16 -5.31
N LEU A 48 13.72 -0.83 -5.14
CA LEU A 48 13.68 -0.20 -3.82
C LEU A 48 12.30 -0.35 -3.18
N LEU A 49 11.24 -0.13 -3.96
CA LEU A 49 9.86 -0.28 -3.48
C LEU A 49 9.61 -1.69 -2.95
N PHE A 50 10.04 -2.73 -3.65
CA PHE A 50 9.96 -4.12 -3.19
C PHE A 50 10.81 -4.38 -1.95
N GLY A 51 12.05 -3.87 -1.92
CA GLY A 51 12.93 -4.01 -0.76
C GLY A 51 12.31 -3.43 0.52
N VAL A 52 11.82 -2.19 0.45
CA VAL A 52 11.15 -1.53 1.58
C VAL A 52 9.88 -2.27 1.98
N SER A 53 9.07 -2.69 1.00
CA SER A 53 7.82 -3.41 1.25
C SER A 53 8.06 -4.70 2.04
N LYS A 54 9.11 -5.44 1.69
CA LYS A 54 9.49 -6.67 2.37
C LYS A 54 9.92 -6.43 3.83
N GLU A 55 10.62 -5.33 4.10
CA GLU A 55 11.10 -5.01 5.46
C GLU A 55 9.95 -4.58 6.39
N VAL A 56 8.93 -3.91 5.84
CA VAL A 56 7.78 -3.45 6.64
C VAL A 56 6.63 -4.45 6.71
N GLU A 57 6.62 -5.45 5.82
CA GLU A 57 5.61 -6.51 5.82
C GLU A 57 5.70 -7.33 7.10
N VAL A 58 4.60 -7.39 7.84
CA VAL A 58 4.48 -8.16 9.08
C VAL A 58 3.32 -9.13 8.92
N ILE A 59 3.65 -10.40 8.68
CA ILE A 59 2.72 -11.54 8.69
C ILE A 59 2.89 -12.30 9.99
#